data_AF-A0A2R6KN03-F1
#
_entry.id   AF-A0A2R6KN03-F1
#
_cell.length_a   1.000
_cell.length_b   1.000
_cell.length_c   1.000
_cell.angle_alpha   90.00
_cell.angle_beta   90.00
_cell.angle_gamma   90.00
#
_symmetry.space_group_name_H-M   'P 1'
#
loop_
_entity.id
_entity.type
_entity.pdbx_description
1 polymer ?
#
loop_
_entity_poly.entity_id
_entity_poly.type
_entity_poly.pdbx_seq_one_letter_code
_entity_poly.pdbx_strand_id
1 'polypeptide(L)' 'MVPWIPFLSYLLICVLAALLGWLPFRLLERYSLVEEVEPTRRAMDRTASSPGAHCVSCGATNEGAYSYCRQCGRRLPAG' A
#
# COMPACT_ATOMS: atom_id res chain seq x y z
N MET A 1 15.51 57.88 13.40
CA MET A 1 14.52 56.83 13.06
C MET A 1 15.31 55.62 12.56
N VAL A 2 15.32 54.52 13.31
CA VAL A 2 16.02 53.29 12.91
C VAL A 2 15.32 52.70 11.66
N PRO A 3 16.03 52.23 10.63
CA PRO A 3 15.38 51.56 9.50
C PRO A 3 15.03 50.12 9.89
N TRP A 4 13.76 49.85 10.15
CA TRP A 4 13.24 48.51 10.52
C TRP A 4 13.09 47.57 9.32
N ILE A 5 13.10 48.13 8.11
CA ILE A 5 12.94 47.43 6.83
C ILE A 5 13.92 46.25 6.67
N PRO A 6 15.24 46.37 6.91
CA PRO A 6 16.17 45.25 6.79
C PRO A 6 15.91 44.12 7.79
N PHE A 7 15.40 44.43 8.98
CA PHE A 7 15.07 43.41 9.98
C PHE A 7 13.82 42.63 9.57
N LEU A 8 12.80 43.32 9.08
CA LEU A 8 11.58 42.69 8.59
C LEU A 8 11.85 41.82 7.35
N SER A 9 12.68 42.29 6.42
CA SER A 9 13.03 41.51 5.24
C SER A 9 13.87 40.28 5.60
N TYR A 10 14.83 40.40 6.52
CA TYR A 10 15.60 39.26 7.00
C TYR A 10 14.71 38.20 7.68
N LEU A 11 13.79 38.64 8.54
CA LEU A 11 12.86 37.75 9.25
C LEU A 11 11.92 37.03 8.26
N LEU A 12 11.40 37.75 7.26
CA LEU A 12 10.58 37.18 6.19
C LEU A 12 11.34 36.10 5.40
N ILE A 13 12.60 36.36 5.04
CA ILE A 13 13.45 35.41 4.30
C ILE A 13 13.67 34.14 5.13
N CYS A 14 13.96 34.26 6.42
CA CYS A 14 14.13 33.10 7.31
C CYS A 14 12.86 32.25 7.39
N VAL A 15 11.68 32.88 7.50
CA VAL A 15 10.39 32.16 7.54
C VAL A 15 10.10 31.45 6.22
N LEU A 16 10.33 32.12 5.09
CA LEU A 16 10.17 31.52 3.76
C LEU A 16 11.10 30.32 3.56
N ALA A 17 12.38 30.44 3.96
CA ALA A 17 13.33 29.35 3.87
C ALA A 17 12.93 28.15 4.74
N ALA A 18 12.44 28.41 5.96
CA ALA A 18 11.92 27.37 6.84
C ALA A 18 10.68 26.69 6.24
N LEU A 19 9.73 27.44 5.68
CA LEU A 19 8.54 26.89 5.03
C LEU A 19 8.91 26.07 3.80
N LEU A 20 9.73 26.61 2.89
CA LEU A 20 10.13 25.96 1.65
C LEU A 20 11.01 24.72 1.89
N GLY A 21 11.80 24.67 2.97
CA GLY A 21 12.57 23.49 3.34
C GLY A 21 11.76 22.44 4.10
N TRP A 22 10.87 22.87 5.01
CA TRP A 22 10.11 21.98 5.89
C TRP A 22 8.88 21.37 5.21
N LEU A 23 8.16 22.11 4.36
CA LEU A 23 6.99 21.62 3.63
C LEU A 23 7.26 20.41 2.72
N PRO A 24 8.27 20.42 1.83
CA PRO A 24 8.49 19.30 0.92
C PRO A 24 8.87 18.03 1.68
N PHE A 25 9.62 18.14 2.77
CA PHE A 25 9.96 17.01 3.64
C PHE A 25 8.71 16.37 4.28
N ARG A 26 7.79 17.19 4.79
CA ARG A 26 6.50 16.73 5.36
C ARG A 26 5.52 16.16 4.33
N LEU A 27 5.56 16.65 3.09
CA LEU A 27 4.70 16.19 2.00
C LEU A 27 5.11 14.80 1.51
N LEU A 28 6.42 14.54 1.39
CA LEU A 28 6.95 13.22 1.01
C LEU A 28 6.53 12.13 2.00
N GLU A 29 6.51 12.45 3.29
CA GLU A 29 6.08 11.54 4.37
C GLU A 29 4.61 11.09 4.22
N ARG A 30 3.74 11.91 3.63
CA ARG A 30 2.32 11.57 3.41
C ARG A 30 2.07 10.76 2.14
N TYR A 31 2.86 10.96 1.09
CA TYR A 31 2.62 10.30 -0.20
C TYR A 31 3.10 8.84 -0.25
N SER A 32 4.10 8.46 0.56
CA SER A 32 4.69 7.11 0.52
C SER A 32 3.78 5.96 0.99
N LEU A 33 2.61 6.21 1.58
CA LEU A 33 1.80 5.17 2.24
C LEU A 33 0.52 4.76 1.50
N VAL A 34 0.10 5.50 0.47
CA VAL A 34 -1.23 5.30 -0.15
C VAL A 34 -1.17 4.43 -1.41
N GLU A 35 -0.04 4.35 -2.10
CA GLU A 35 0.00 3.73 -3.44
C GLU A 35 0.17 2.20 -3.44
N GLU A 36 0.77 1.58 -2.40
CA GLU A 36 1.02 0.13 -2.37
C GLU A 36 -0.09 -0.72 -1.72
N VAL A 37 -1.02 -0.12 -0.96
CA VAL A 37 -1.96 -0.90 -0.11
C VAL A 37 -3.20 -1.39 -0.87
N GLU A 38 -3.64 -0.68 -1.90
CA GLU A 38 -4.84 -1.04 -2.67
C GLU A 38 -4.74 -2.27 -3.59
N PRO A 39 -3.64 -2.56 -4.30
CA PRO A 39 -3.58 -3.74 -5.17
C PRO A 39 -3.64 -5.05 -4.37
N THR A 40 -3.03 -5.09 -3.19
CA THR A 40 -2.93 -6.32 -2.37
C THR A 40 -4.26 -6.69 -1.72
N ARG A 41 -5.04 -5.71 -1.24
CA ARG A 41 -6.38 -5.97 -0.67
C ARG A 41 -7.35 -6.55 -1.67
N ARG A 42 -7.38 -6.00 -2.90
CA ARG A 42 -8.25 -6.51 -3.98
C ARG A 42 -7.87 -7.94 -4.41
N ALA A 43 -6.58 -8.30 -4.36
CA ALA A 43 -6.13 -9.66 -4.64
C ALA A 43 -6.52 -10.65 -3.51
N MET A 44 -6.41 -10.21 -2.25
CA MET A 44 -6.74 -11.04 -1.09
C MET A 44 -8.25 -11.30 -0.98
N ASP A 45 -9.09 -10.29 -1.22
CA ASP A 45 -10.56 -10.45 -1.23
C ASP A 45 -11.03 -11.40 -2.35
N ARG A 46 -10.38 -11.39 -3.52
CA ARG A 46 -10.68 -12.35 -4.60
C ARG A 46 -10.28 -13.78 -4.25
N THR A 47 -9.21 -13.94 -3.46
CA THR A 47 -8.72 -15.26 -3.06
C THR A 47 -9.59 -15.85 -1.94
N ALA A 48 -10.07 -15.02 -1.02
CA ALA A 48 -10.96 -15.43 0.08
C ALA A 48 -12.37 -15.83 -0.39
N SER A 49 -12.83 -15.30 -1.52
CA SER A 49 -14.17 -15.59 -2.07
C SER A 49 -14.17 -16.67 -3.16
N SER A 50 -13.03 -17.32 -3.42
CA SER A 50 -12.98 -18.43 -4.39
C SER A 50 -13.65 -19.66 -3.77
N PRO A 51 -14.71 -20.20 -4.38
CA PRO A 51 -15.37 -21.41 -3.89
C PRO A 51 -14.34 -22.55 -3.88
N GLY A 52 -14.15 -23.18 -2.70
CA GLY A 52 -13.16 -24.23 -2.52
C GLY A 52 -13.28 -25.33 -3.58
N ALA A 53 -12.15 -25.79 -4.11
CA ALA A 53 -12.10 -26.80 -5.15
C ALA A 53 -12.05 -28.21 -4.55
N HIS A 54 -12.94 -29.09 -5.01
CA HIS A 54 -12.95 -30.50 -4.65
C HIS A 54 -11.95 -31.30 -5.49
N CYS A 55 -11.14 -32.13 -4.83
CA CYS A 55 -10.21 -33.01 -5.52
C CYS A 55 -10.93 -34.22 -6.11
N VAL A 56 -10.98 -34.32 -7.44
CA VAL A 56 -11.54 -35.48 -8.17
C VAL A 56 -10.83 -36.81 -7.91
N SER A 57 -9.62 -36.78 -7.35
CA SER A 57 -8.81 -37.99 -7.14
C SER A 57 -8.92 -38.59 -5.74
N CYS A 58 -9.15 -37.78 -4.71
CA CYS A 58 -9.20 -38.24 -3.32
C CYS A 58 -10.45 -37.77 -2.56
N GLY A 59 -11.30 -36.96 -3.18
CA GLY A 59 -12.52 -36.42 -2.57
C GLY A 59 -12.28 -35.28 -1.56
N ALA A 60 -11.02 -34.93 -1.29
CA ALA A 60 -10.70 -33.86 -0.35
C ALA A 60 -11.16 -32.48 -0.83
N THR A 61 -11.78 -31.71 0.06
CA THR A 61 -12.10 -30.30 -0.18
C THR A 61 -10.87 -29.44 0.14
N ASN A 62 -10.47 -28.58 -0.81
CA ASN A 62 -9.37 -27.64 -0.61
C ASN A 62 -9.96 -26.23 -0.57
N GLU A 63 -9.78 -25.52 0.55
CA GLU A 63 -10.26 -24.15 0.72
C GLU A 63 -9.34 -23.16 0.01
N GLY A 64 -9.86 -22.32 -0.89
CA GLY A 64 -9.10 -21.29 -1.61
C GLY A 64 -8.50 -21.74 -2.96
N ALA A 65 -7.70 -20.86 -3.57
CA ALA A 65 -7.17 -21.00 -4.93
C ALA A 65 -5.90 -21.88 -5.04
N TYR A 66 -5.89 -23.05 -4.38
CA TYR A 66 -4.75 -23.97 -4.49
C TYR A 66 -4.69 -24.62 -5.86
N SER A 67 -3.50 -24.67 -6.48
CA SER A 67 -3.30 -25.38 -7.75
C SER A 67 -3.18 -26.91 -7.59
N TYR A 68 -2.92 -27.37 -6.36
CA TYR A 68 -2.68 -28.78 -6.01
C TYR A 68 -3.45 -29.16 -4.75
N CYS A 69 -3.89 -30.42 -4.69
CA CYS A 69 -4.58 -30.95 -3.52
C CYS A 69 -3.62 -31.12 -2.34
N ARG A 70 -3.99 -30.61 -1.16
CA ARG A 70 -3.18 -30.72 0.06
C ARG A 70 -3.08 -32.13 0.64
N GLN A 71 -3.96 -33.05 0.22
CA GLN A 71 -4.00 -34.41 0.74
C GLN A 71 -3.29 -35.43 -0.16
N CYS A 72 -3.46 -35.32 -1.49
CA CYS A 72 -2.90 -36.29 -2.44
C CYS A 72 -1.88 -35.70 -3.43
N GLY A 73 -1.63 -34.40 -3.40
CA GLY A 73 -0.64 -33.72 -4.25
C GLY A 73 -1.02 -33.60 -5.73
N ARG A 74 -2.16 -34.13 -6.17
CA ARG A 74 -2.62 -34.01 -7.56
C ARG A 74 -3.13 -32.61 -7.88
N ARG A 75 -2.95 -32.20 -9.14
CA ARG A 75 -3.43 -30.91 -9.65
C ARG A 75 -4.95 -30.82 -9.52
N LEU A 76 -5.44 -29.70 -9.00
CA LEU A 76 -6.87 -29.42 -8.96
C LEU A 76 -7.32 -28.90 -10.32
N PRO A 77 -8.53 -29.26 -10.79
CA PRO A 77 -9.09 -28.64 -11.99
C PRO A 77 -9.20 -27.14 -11.71
N ALA A 78 -8.56 -26.33 -12.54
CA ALA A 78 -8.78 -24.88 -12.51
C ALA A 78 -10.25 -24.66 -12.88
N GLY A 79 -11.04 -24.20 -11.91
CA GLY A 79 -12.39 -23.71 -12.14
C GLY A 79 -12.35 -22.40 -12.90
#